data_AF-A0A0F2HZH3-F1
#
_entry.id   AF-A0A0F2HZH3-F1
#
_cell.length_a   1.000
_cell.length_b   1.000
_cell.length_c   1.000
_cell.angle_alpha   90.00
_cell.angle_beta   90.00
_cell.angle_gamma   90.00
#
_symmetry.space_group_name_H-M   'P 1'
#
loop_
_entity.id
_entity.type
_entity.pdbx_description
1 polymer ?
#
loop_
_entity_poly.entity_id
_entity_poly.type
_entity_poly.pdbx_seq_one_letter_code
_entity_poly.pdbx_strand_id
1 'polypeptide(L)'
;MTMKEKVTLKPITPNTIYFPSLDEFALFLGFGVSARSKARILKEQLSLDLKVSERSLDNLGSKGISEKKARLASWPILRFLFQKGLFLFFKELPKDVRATDVIHTWLIMLRSFNHEQPYINLQPLHSFLNHRDQLYQPIKHFIDTMPKLTTDNQTELLVSFYQLALPKTLLSQEEQKEILRLVASDDMNREENGTNRLCIQYWFYDFHLSLMAALDVTILDNFNLVSEYEYGIFSHVFKKDGATYLSKLLNHLIEKMDFRYCQLAKFIPIKRERESECETSMFEAQTKTLKEWRSGKTHPTNKTLIKFFENIDTESYALPILLVAMICIGLDKRLKDPKIKPWTEEFQSTFSAERYAIYFEHFKNKLPELAA
;
A
#
# COMPACT_ATOMS: atom_id res chain seq x y z
N MET A 1 35.09 10.64 27.38
CA MET A 1 33.97 11.35 26.70
C MET A 1 32.88 10.33 26.38
N THR A 2 31.80 10.31 27.13
CA THR A 2 30.61 9.51 26.80
C THR A 2 29.97 10.08 25.53
N MET A 3 29.93 9.30 24.45
CA MET A 3 29.17 9.69 23.26
C MET A 3 27.71 9.88 23.67
N LYS A 4 27.18 11.10 23.55
CA LYS A 4 25.75 11.35 23.74
C LYS A 4 24.97 10.48 22.76
N GLU A 5 24.07 9.65 23.29
CA GLU A 5 23.19 8.82 22.48
C GLU A 5 22.45 9.69 21.46
N LYS A 6 22.48 9.25 20.20
CA LYS A 6 21.77 9.90 19.11
C LYS A 6 20.53 9.10 18.80
N VAL A 7 19.41 9.81 18.65
CA VAL A 7 18.14 9.22 18.28
C VAL A 7 18.12 9.01 16.78
N THR A 8 17.75 7.81 16.34
CA THR A 8 17.49 7.48 14.93
C THR A 8 16.05 7.00 14.77
N LEU A 9 15.46 7.23 13.60
CA LEU A 9 14.14 6.74 13.22
C LEU A 9 14.24 6.16 11.81
N LYS A 10 14.58 4.87 11.74
CA LYS A 10 14.63 4.12 10.48
C LYS A 10 13.24 3.59 10.13
N PRO A 11 12.92 3.41 8.84
CA PRO A 11 11.74 2.66 8.42
C PRO A 11 11.73 1.26 9.04
N ILE A 12 10.55 0.74 9.37
CA ILE A 12 10.39 -0.61 9.91
C ILE A 12 10.23 -1.57 8.74
N THR A 13 11.31 -2.18 8.26
CA THR A 13 11.30 -3.08 7.10
C THR A 13 11.95 -4.42 7.47
N PRO A 14 11.23 -5.30 8.21
CA PRO A 14 11.76 -6.59 8.61
C PRO A 14 11.92 -7.58 7.44
N ASN A 15 11.48 -7.20 6.22
CA ASN A 15 11.47 -7.98 4.99
C ASN A 15 10.63 -9.25 5.09
N THR A 16 9.49 -9.14 5.76
CA THR A 16 8.57 -10.25 6.00
C THR A 16 7.63 -10.39 4.81
N ILE A 17 8.07 -11.09 3.75
CA ILE A 17 7.34 -11.20 2.46
C ILE A 17 5.87 -11.62 2.66
N TYR A 18 5.63 -12.60 3.55
CA TYR A 18 4.29 -13.13 3.80
C TYR A 18 3.34 -12.14 4.50
N PHE A 19 3.86 -11.32 5.41
CA PHE A 19 3.09 -10.30 6.12
C PHE A 19 3.95 -9.04 6.29
N PRO A 20 3.99 -8.16 5.27
CA PRO A 20 4.85 -6.99 5.27
C PRO A 20 4.39 -5.96 6.31
N SER A 21 5.34 -5.16 6.79
CA SER A 21 5.03 -4.02 7.63
C SER A 21 4.26 -2.94 6.86
N LEU A 22 3.66 -2.00 7.60
CA LEU A 22 3.02 -0.83 6.99
C LEU A 22 4.00 0.00 6.15
N ASP A 23 5.28 0.12 6.56
CA ASP A 23 6.30 0.84 5.80
C ASP A 23 6.65 0.11 4.50
N GLU A 24 6.68 -1.21 4.50
CA GLU A 24 6.94 -2.02 3.29
C GLU A 24 5.79 -1.90 2.28
N PHE A 25 4.55 -1.96 2.76
CA PHE A 25 3.38 -1.72 1.92
C PHE A 25 3.32 -0.27 1.40
N ALA A 26 3.66 0.72 2.24
CA ALA A 26 3.71 2.12 1.81
C ALA A 26 4.80 2.34 0.74
N LEU A 27 5.97 1.70 0.88
CA LEU A 27 7.02 1.69 -0.14
C LEU A 27 6.54 1.06 -1.44
N PHE A 28 5.81 -0.06 -1.37
CA PHE A 28 5.21 -0.70 -2.54
C PHE A 28 4.29 0.28 -3.31
N LEU A 29 3.47 1.05 -2.60
CA LEU A 29 2.62 2.09 -3.22
C LEU A 29 3.39 3.36 -3.65
N GLY A 30 4.72 3.36 -3.52
CA GLY A 30 5.57 4.48 -3.90
C GLY A 30 5.41 5.70 -2.99
N PHE A 31 5.06 5.48 -1.71
CA PHE A 31 5.14 6.48 -0.65
C PHE A 31 6.54 6.52 -0.04
N GLY A 32 6.98 7.72 0.33
CA GLY A 32 8.22 7.88 1.07
C GLY A 32 8.03 7.51 2.53
N VAL A 33 8.80 6.53 3.02
CA VAL A 33 8.76 6.06 4.42
C VAL A 33 9.89 6.59 5.30
N SER A 34 10.79 7.38 4.72
CA SER A 34 11.86 8.04 5.48
C SER A 34 11.27 8.99 6.53
N ALA A 35 12.04 9.26 7.59
CA ALA A 35 11.65 10.24 8.61
C ALA A 35 11.31 11.61 7.99
N ARG A 36 12.04 12.03 6.94
CA ARG A 36 11.76 13.27 6.20
C ARG A 36 10.41 13.21 5.48
N SER A 37 10.13 12.10 4.79
CA SER A 37 8.88 11.91 4.06
C SER A 37 7.68 11.89 5.00
N LYS A 38 7.76 11.13 6.11
CA LYS A 38 6.74 11.10 7.16
C LYS A 38 6.52 12.48 7.78
N ALA A 39 7.60 13.18 8.12
CA ALA A 39 7.54 14.55 8.63
C ALA A 39 6.85 15.51 7.64
N ARG A 40 7.16 15.43 6.34
CA ARG A 40 6.52 16.25 5.32
C ARG A 40 5.02 15.98 5.22
N ILE A 41 4.61 14.71 5.22
CA ILE A 41 3.20 14.32 5.21
C ILE A 41 2.48 14.89 6.44
N LEU A 42 3.08 14.77 7.63
CA LEU A 42 2.52 15.34 8.86
C LEU A 42 2.41 16.88 8.79
N LYS A 43 3.42 17.58 8.26
CA LYS A 43 3.35 19.04 8.06
C LYS A 43 2.21 19.42 7.11
N GLU A 44 2.07 18.69 6.00
CA GLU A 44 1.09 18.98 4.95
C GLU A 44 -0.35 18.65 5.38
N GLN A 45 -0.58 17.51 6.03
CA GLN A 45 -1.92 17.04 6.40
C GLN A 45 -2.41 17.64 7.71
N LEU A 46 -1.52 17.82 8.68
CA LEU A 46 -1.89 18.29 10.03
C LEU A 46 -1.57 19.76 10.27
N SER A 47 -1.00 20.46 9.26
CA SER A 47 -0.56 21.86 9.37
C SER A 47 0.36 22.10 10.58
N LEU A 48 1.17 21.10 10.95
CA LEU A 48 2.07 21.17 12.11
C LEU A 48 3.39 21.84 11.74
N ASP A 49 3.83 22.81 12.54
CA ASP A 49 5.19 23.35 12.45
C ASP A 49 6.19 22.45 13.20
N LEU A 50 6.72 21.44 12.50
CA LEU A 50 7.83 20.65 13.04
C LEU A 50 9.10 21.52 13.04
N LYS A 51 9.52 21.96 14.23
CA LYS A 51 10.73 22.75 14.51
C LYS A 51 12.02 21.96 14.29
N VAL A 52 12.21 21.44 13.07
CA VAL A 52 13.33 20.60 12.68
C VAL A 52 13.74 20.94 11.24
N SER A 53 15.05 21.14 11.03
CA SER A 53 15.59 21.41 9.71
C SER A 53 15.63 20.14 8.86
N GLU A 54 15.60 20.29 7.53
CA GLU A 54 15.66 19.15 6.61
C GLU A 54 16.90 18.28 6.81
N ARG A 55 18.07 18.92 7.00
CA ARG A 55 19.32 18.21 7.32
C ARG A 55 19.22 17.39 8.61
N SER A 56 18.43 17.84 9.58
CA SER A 56 18.20 17.08 10.82
C SER A 56 17.27 15.89 10.58
N LEU A 57 16.28 16.02 9.68
CA LEU A 57 15.42 14.90 9.26
C LEU A 57 16.21 13.84 8.48
N ASP A 58 17.14 14.25 7.61
CA ASP A 58 18.03 13.33 6.89
C ASP A 58 18.95 12.57 7.87
N ASN A 59 19.50 13.28 8.86
CA ASN A 59 20.29 12.66 9.92
C ASN A 59 19.45 11.73 10.79
N LEU A 60 18.20 12.08 11.11
CA LEU A 60 17.32 11.23 11.91
C LEU A 60 17.12 9.85 11.28
N GLY A 61 17.07 9.74 9.95
CA GLY A 61 16.99 8.46 9.24
C GLY A 61 18.32 7.69 9.11
N SER A 62 19.46 8.29 9.47
CA SER A 62 20.80 7.72 9.20
C SER A 62 21.77 7.86 10.39
N LYS A 63 22.37 9.04 10.57
CA LYS A 63 23.44 9.35 11.55
C LYS A 63 22.94 9.66 12.96
N GLY A 64 21.63 9.84 13.10
CA GLY A 64 20.93 10.27 14.30
C GLY A 64 21.06 11.76 14.61
N ILE A 65 20.17 12.25 15.46
CA ILE A 65 20.17 13.61 16.00
C ILE A 65 20.25 13.58 17.52
N SER A 66 20.61 14.70 18.15
CA SER A 66 20.60 14.77 19.62
C SER A 66 19.19 14.60 20.16
N GLU A 67 19.08 13.96 21.31
CA GLU A 67 17.81 13.74 22.00
C GLU A 67 17.00 15.05 22.20
N LYS A 68 17.68 16.15 22.59
CA LYS A 68 17.05 17.48 22.70
C LYS A 68 16.35 17.90 21.40
N LYS A 69 16.99 17.68 20.24
CA LYS A 69 16.39 18.00 18.93
C LYS A 69 15.26 17.04 18.58
N ALA A 70 15.41 15.74 18.88
CA ALA A 70 14.36 14.75 18.66
C ALA A 70 13.10 15.08 19.47
N ARG A 71 13.25 15.43 20.75
CA ARG A 71 12.15 15.86 21.63
C ARG A 71 11.45 17.11 21.07
N LEU A 72 12.21 18.14 20.67
CA LEU A 72 11.65 19.35 20.08
C LEU A 72 10.89 19.09 18.77
N ALA A 73 11.41 18.21 17.91
CA ALA A 73 10.77 17.84 16.65
C ALA A 73 9.50 17.00 16.86
N SER A 74 9.49 16.15 17.89
CA SER A 74 8.37 15.24 18.18
C SER A 74 7.26 15.93 18.98
N TRP A 75 7.57 16.99 19.73
CA TRP A 75 6.60 17.65 20.61
C TRP A 75 5.30 18.09 19.92
N PRO A 76 5.30 18.70 18.72
CA PRO A 76 4.06 19.02 18.02
C PRO A 76 3.24 17.78 17.67
N ILE A 77 3.89 16.67 17.33
CA ILE A 77 3.24 15.38 17.02
C ILE A 77 2.61 14.80 18.28
N LEU A 78 3.37 14.74 19.38
CA LEU A 78 2.86 14.25 20.66
C LEU A 78 1.69 15.11 21.14
N ARG A 79 1.79 16.44 21.06
CA ARG A 79 0.68 17.34 21.40
C ARG A 79 -0.57 17.05 20.56
N PHE A 80 -0.42 16.85 19.26
CA PHE A 80 -1.52 16.48 18.37
C PHE A 80 -2.16 15.15 18.79
N LEU A 81 -1.36 14.10 18.99
CA LEU A 81 -1.84 12.78 19.42
C LEU A 81 -2.57 12.85 20.78
N PHE A 82 -2.10 13.69 21.70
CA PHE A 82 -2.75 13.92 22.98
C PHE A 82 -4.09 14.64 22.84
N GLN A 83 -4.13 15.73 22.06
CA GLN A 83 -5.36 16.48 21.81
C GLN A 83 -6.43 15.64 21.11
N LYS A 84 -6.01 14.69 20.28
CA LYS A 84 -6.87 13.74 19.58
C LYS A 84 -7.18 12.47 20.37
N GLY A 85 -6.72 12.34 21.61
CA GLY A 85 -6.96 11.12 22.42
C GLY A 85 -6.26 9.85 21.90
N LEU A 86 -5.46 9.94 20.84
CA LEU A 86 -4.83 8.80 20.17
C LEU A 86 -3.76 8.10 21.00
N PHE A 87 -3.24 8.76 22.05
CA PHE A 87 -2.28 8.14 22.98
C PHE A 87 -2.81 6.89 23.67
N LEU A 88 -4.13 6.76 23.83
CA LEU A 88 -4.73 5.60 24.48
C LEU A 88 -4.41 4.30 23.74
N PHE A 89 -4.38 4.34 22.40
CA PHE A 89 -4.07 3.16 21.58
C PHE A 89 -2.62 2.70 21.70
N PHE A 90 -1.70 3.59 22.08
CA PHE A 90 -0.30 3.20 22.32
C PHE A 90 -0.11 2.50 23.67
N LYS A 91 -1.01 2.71 24.65
CA LYS A 91 -0.94 2.03 25.96
C LYS A 91 -1.26 0.54 25.88
N GLU A 92 -1.99 0.14 24.85
CA GLU A 92 -2.37 -1.26 24.59
C GLU A 92 -1.26 -2.03 23.88
N LEU A 93 -0.17 -1.37 23.49
CA LEU A 93 0.97 -2.04 22.89
C LEU A 93 1.75 -2.81 23.95
N PRO A 94 2.28 -4.00 23.59
CA PRO A 94 3.25 -4.68 24.43
C PRO A 94 4.40 -3.74 24.79
N LYS A 95 4.97 -3.91 26.00
CA LYS A 95 6.14 -3.13 26.44
C LYS A 95 7.34 -3.35 25.51
N ASP A 96 7.46 -4.56 24.98
CA ASP A 96 8.50 -4.97 24.05
C ASP A 96 7.85 -5.39 22.73
N VAL A 97 8.08 -4.61 21.68
CA VAL A 97 7.61 -4.88 20.32
C VAL A 97 8.82 -5.08 19.42
N ARG A 98 8.95 -6.26 18.82
CA ARG A 98 10.00 -6.53 17.83
C ARG A 98 9.61 -5.96 16.48
N ALA A 99 10.58 -5.66 15.64
CA ALA A 99 10.33 -5.19 14.27
C ALA A 99 9.54 -6.21 13.43
N THR A 100 9.59 -7.50 13.79
CA THR A 100 8.85 -8.60 13.15
C THR A 100 7.42 -8.76 13.68
N ASP A 101 7.03 -8.06 14.75
CA ASP A 101 5.67 -8.05 15.29
C ASP A 101 4.80 -7.01 14.53
N VAL A 102 4.70 -7.21 13.21
CA VAL A 102 4.15 -6.24 12.24
C VAL A 102 2.69 -5.88 12.50
N ILE A 103 1.90 -6.81 13.06
CA ILE A 103 0.46 -6.67 13.31
C ILE A 103 0.13 -5.44 14.14
N HIS A 104 0.97 -5.11 15.13
CA HIS A 104 0.73 -3.97 16.00
C HIS A 104 0.69 -2.65 15.22
N THR A 105 1.59 -2.46 14.25
CA THR A 105 1.61 -1.23 13.45
C THR A 105 0.35 -1.08 12.59
N TRP A 106 -0.16 -2.19 12.05
CA TRP A 106 -1.40 -2.21 11.28
C TRP A 106 -2.63 -1.94 12.16
N LEU A 107 -2.74 -2.59 13.32
CA LEU A 107 -3.90 -2.44 14.21
C LEU A 107 -3.98 -1.05 14.86
N ILE A 108 -2.85 -0.42 15.22
CA ILE A 108 -2.86 0.98 15.71
C ILE A 108 -3.45 1.91 14.65
N MET A 109 -3.08 1.70 13.38
CA MET A 109 -3.58 2.53 12.28
C MET A 109 -5.10 2.38 12.13
N LEU A 110 -5.63 1.15 12.13
CA LEU A 110 -7.08 0.93 12.06
C LEU A 110 -7.83 1.47 13.28
N ARG A 111 -7.28 1.31 14.49
CA ARG A 111 -7.89 1.86 15.72
C ARG A 111 -7.94 3.38 15.69
N SER A 112 -6.85 4.01 15.25
CA SER A 112 -6.79 5.46 15.08
C SER A 112 -7.79 5.95 14.02
N PHE A 113 -7.98 5.20 12.94
CA PHE A 113 -8.99 5.51 11.93
C PHE A 113 -10.41 5.36 12.47
N ASN A 114 -10.75 4.24 13.11
CA ASN A 114 -12.05 4.03 13.76
C ASN A 114 -12.37 5.11 14.79
N HIS A 115 -11.36 5.64 15.49
CA HIS A 115 -11.55 6.74 16.43
C HIS A 115 -11.99 8.04 15.75
N GLU A 116 -11.36 8.39 14.62
CA GLU A 116 -11.68 9.62 13.88
C GLU A 116 -12.91 9.45 12.97
N GLN A 117 -13.22 8.23 12.52
CA GLN A 117 -14.32 7.91 11.61
C GLN A 117 -15.15 6.72 12.15
N PRO A 118 -15.86 6.88 13.28
CA PRO A 118 -16.52 5.78 13.98
C PRO A 118 -17.71 5.16 13.23
N TYR A 119 -18.20 5.82 12.19
CA TYR A 119 -19.29 5.34 11.35
C TYR A 119 -18.82 4.42 10.22
N ILE A 120 -17.51 4.35 9.95
CA ILE A 120 -16.95 3.43 8.96
C ILE A 120 -16.71 2.07 9.62
N ASN A 121 -17.35 1.03 9.09
CA ASN A 121 -17.12 -0.35 9.48
C ASN A 121 -15.77 -0.84 8.96
N LEU A 122 -14.72 -0.79 9.79
CA LEU A 122 -13.42 -1.40 9.48
C LEU A 122 -13.30 -2.87 9.91
N GLN A 123 -14.39 -3.53 10.33
CA GLN A 123 -14.35 -4.92 10.77
C GLN A 123 -13.77 -5.90 9.73
N PRO A 124 -14.01 -5.75 8.41
CA PRO A 124 -13.38 -6.62 7.43
C PRO A 124 -11.85 -6.50 7.42
N LEU A 125 -11.28 -5.29 7.58
CA LEU A 125 -9.83 -5.11 7.69
C LEU A 125 -9.25 -5.66 8.98
N HIS A 126 -9.94 -5.49 10.12
CA HIS A 126 -9.52 -6.10 11.39
C HIS A 126 -9.49 -7.63 11.27
N SER A 127 -10.56 -8.21 10.71
CA SER A 127 -10.68 -9.67 10.52
C SER A 127 -9.58 -10.19 9.58
N PHE A 128 -9.32 -9.48 8.48
CA PHE A 128 -8.24 -9.81 7.55
C PHE A 128 -6.87 -9.81 8.24
N LEU A 129 -6.51 -8.73 8.94
CA LEU A 129 -5.19 -8.59 9.56
C LEU A 129 -4.98 -9.60 10.69
N ASN A 130 -6.00 -9.82 11.52
CA ASN A 130 -5.93 -10.82 12.59
C ASN A 130 -5.78 -12.23 12.02
N HIS A 131 -6.54 -12.55 10.97
CA HIS A 131 -6.41 -13.84 10.30
C HIS A 131 -5.02 -14.01 9.65
N ARG A 132 -4.52 -12.99 8.96
CA ARG A 132 -3.18 -13.03 8.37
C ARG A 132 -2.08 -13.16 9.41
N ASP A 133 -2.23 -12.51 10.57
CA ASP A 133 -1.32 -12.67 11.70
C ASP A 133 -1.32 -14.10 12.24
N GLN A 134 -2.49 -14.70 12.45
CA GLN A 134 -2.60 -16.09 12.89
C GLN A 134 -1.90 -17.05 11.92
N LEU A 135 -2.07 -16.86 10.62
CA LEU A 135 -1.38 -17.65 9.59
C LEU A 135 0.14 -17.39 9.59
N TYR A 136 0.56 -16.19 9.99
CA TYR A 136 1.96 -15.79 10.03
C TYR A 136 2.70 -16.28 11.27
N GLN A 137 2.03 -16.48 12.42
CA GLN A 137 2.70 -16.88 13.66
C GLN A 137 3.58 -18.14 13.53
N PRO A 138 3.16 -19.24 12.86
CA PRO A 138 4.03 -20.39 12.66
C PRO A 138 5.26 -20.07 11.79
N ILE A 139 5.08 -19.25 10.75
CA ILE A 139 6.16 -18.82 9.83
C ILE A 139 7.17 -17.98 10.61
N LYS A 140 6.67 -17.05 11.43
CA LYS A 140 7.49 -16.21 12.30
C LYS A 140 8.25 -17.02 13.33
N HIS A 141 7.61 -18.01 13.95
CA HIS A 141 8.28 -18.93 14.87
C HIS A 141 9.41 -19.69 14.18
N PHE A 142 9.19 -20.21 12.97
CA PHE A 142 10.23 -20.83 12.17
C PHE A 142 11.41 -19.86 11.93
N ILE A 143 11.14 -18.64 11.46
CA ILE A 143 12.18 -17.61 11.23
C ILE A 143 12.95 -17.27 12.52
N ASP A 144 12.26 -17.16 13.64
CA ASP A 144 12.84 -16.79 14.94
C ASP A 144 13.71 -17.92 15.53
N THR A 145 13.45 -19.18 15.16
CA THR A 145 14.10 -20.37 15.72
C THR A 145 15.11 -21.04 14.78
N MET A 146 15.06 -20.74 13.48
CA MET A 146 15.94 -21.39 12.51
C MET A 146 17.42 -21.08 12.80
N PRO A 147 18.32 -22.04 12.54
CA PRO A 147 19.75 -21.79 12.66
C PRO A 147 20.19 -20.73 11.65
N LYS A 148 21.37 -20.14 11.88
CA LYS A 148 21.95 -19.20 10.92
C LYS A 148 22.09 -19.88 9.55
N LEU A 149 21.68 -19.17 8.50
CA LEU A 149 21.85 -19.59 7.12
C LEU A 149 23.35 -19.78 6.81
N THR A 150 23.67 -20.98 6.34
CA THR A 150 24.98 -21.36 5.78
C THR A 150 24.75 -21.96 4.41
N THR A 151 25.80 -22.05 3.58
CA THR A 151 25.71 -22.70 2.27
C THR A 151 25.18 -24.14 2.38
N ASP A 152 25.50 -24.84 3.47
CA ASP A 152 25.15 -26.25 3.67
C ASP A 152 23.68 -26.47 4.05
N ASN A 153 23.02 -25.49 4.69
CA ASN A 153 21.64 -25.61 5.16
C ASN A 153 20.64 -24.70 4.43
N GLN A 154 21.12 -23.83 3.54
CA GLN A 154 20.28 -22.82 2.90
C GLN A 154 19.11 -23.42 2.13
N THR A 155 19.35 -24.40 1.26
CA THR A 155 18.30 -25.02 0.43
C THR A 155 17.26 -25.72 1.31
N GLU A 156 17.68 -26.50 2.31
CA GLU A 156 16.78 -27.18 3.25
C GLU A 156 15.90 -26.20 4.03
N LEU A 157 16.51 -25.12 4.56
CA LEU A 157 15.78 -24.09 5.32
C LEU A 157 14.82 -23.30 4.43
N LEU A 158 15.22 -22.96 3.20
CA LEU A 158 14.34 -22.29 2.24
C LEU A 158 13.17 -23.19 1.86
N VAL A 159 13.41 -24.46 1.52
CA VAL A 159 12.34 -25.42 1.21
C VAL A 159 11.38 -25.54 2.40
N SER A 160 11.90 -25.69 3.62
CA SER A 160 11.09 -25.78 4.84
C SER A 160 10.23 -24.53 5.05
N PHE A 161 10.81 -23.34 4.83
CA PHE A 161 10.07 -22.08 4.89
C PHE A 161 8.91 -22.04 3.89
N TYR A 162 9.18 -22.36 2.61
CA TYR A 162 8.15 -22.31 1.56
C TYR A 162 7.08 -23.39 1.76
N GLN A 163 7.44 -24.59 2.22
CA GLN A 163 6.47 -25.64 2.57
C GLN A 163 5.53 -25.21 3.69
N LEU A 164 6.02 -24.40 4.63
CA LEU A 164 5.19 -23.85 5.71
C LEU A 164 4.30 -22.70 5.22
N ALA A 165 4.83 -21.83 4.36
CA ALA A 165 4.21 -20.55 4.03
C ALA A 165 3.26 -20.62 2.81
N LEU A 166 3.62 -21.36 1.76
CA LEU A 166 2.81 -21.48 0.53
C LEU A 166 1.38 -21.98 0.77
N PRO A 167 1.14 -22.98 1.64
CA PRO A 167 -0.23 -23.44 1.91
C PRO A 167 -1.13 -22.40 2.58
N LYS A 168 -0.58 -21.24 2.99
CA LYS A 168 -1.32 -20.15 3.62
C LYS A 168 -1.66 -19.01 2.63
N THR A 169 -1.32 -19.20 1.36
CA THR A 169 -1.62 -18.27 0.25
C THR A 169 -2.82 -18.72 -0.56
N LEU A 170 -3.27 -17.88 -1.49
CA LEU A 170 -4.29 -18.25 -2.48
C LEU A 170 -3.71 -18.79 -3.79
N LEU A 171 -2.44 -19.18 -3.80
CA LEU A 171 -1.83 -19.83 -4.97
C LEU A 171 -2.43 -21.22 -5.18
N SER A 172 -2.58 -21.63 -6.43
CA SER A 172 -3.05 -22.97 -6.79
C SER A 172 -2.04 -24.05 -6.35
N GLN A 173 -2.46 -25.30 -6.21
CA GLN A 173 -1.53 -26.38 -5.86
C GLN A 173 -0.41 -26.56 -6.88
N GLU A 174 -0.68 -26.29 -8.16
CA GLU A 174 0.31 -26.34 -9.23
C GLU A 174 1.33 -25.20 -9.10
N GLU A 175 0.86 -23.98 -8.82
CA GLU A 175 1.73 -22.82 -8.56
C GLU A 175 2.62 -23.04 -7.33
N GLN A 176 2.06 -23.60 -6.26
CA GLN A 176 2.82 -23.92 -5.05
C GLN A 176 3.90 -24.99 -5.32
N LYS A 177 3.56 -26.04 -6.08
CA LYS A 177 4.52 -27.08 -6.47
C LYS A 177 5.65 -26.51 -7.33
N GLU A 178 5.33 -25.62 -8.26
CA GLU A 178 6.35 -24.98 -9.09
C GLU A 178 7.32 -24.15 -8.26
N ILE A 179 6.83 -23.34 -7.32
CA ILE A 179 7.71 -22.56 -6.42
C ILE A 179 8.59 -23.48 -5.57
N LEU A 180 8.04 -24.56 -5.02
CA LEU A 180 8.82 -25.52 -4.25
C LEU A 180 9.90 -26.20 -5.10
N ARG A 181 9.58 -26.55 -6.35
CA ARG A 181 10.53 -27.11 -7.31
C ARG A 181 11.70 -26.15 -7.54
N LEU A 182 11.41 -24.86 -7.75
CA LEU A 182 12.40 -23.83 -8.01
C LEU A 182 13.33 -23.58 -6.82
N VAL A 183 12.77 -23.58 -5.61
CA VAL A 183 13.56 -23.38 -4.39
C VAL A 183 14.44 -24.60 -4.09
N ALA A 184 13.97 -25.80 -4.44
CA ALA A 184 14.70 -27.05 -4.17
C ALA A 184 15.84 -27.34 -5.16
N SER A 185 15.79 -26.83 -6.39
CA SER A 185 16.74 -27.23 -7.44
C SER A 185 18.02 -26.41 -7.53
N ASP A 186 18.21 -25.38 -6.68
CA ASP A 186 19.27 -24.36 -6.82
C ASP A 186 19.29 -23.66 -8.21
N ASP A 187 18.31 -23.96 -9.08
CA ASP A 187 18.14 -23.41 -10.44
C ASP A 187 17.56 -21.99 -10.44
N MET A 188 17.49 -21.31 -9.29
CA MET A 188 17.23 -19.86 -9.25
C MET A 188 18.16 -19.09 -10.20
N ASN A 189 19.34 -19.65 -10.52
CA ASN A 189 20.33 -19.09 -11.43
C ASN A 189 20.33 -19.68 -12.86
N ARG A 190 19.54 -20.71 -13.17
CA ARG A 190 19.54 -21.39 -14.48
C ARG A 190 18.20 -21.17 -15.20
N GLU A 191 18.27 -20.34 -16.24
CA GLU A 191 17.22 -20.05 -17.23
C GLU A 191 15.82 -19.82 -16.64
N GLU A 192 15.56 -18.55 -16.34
CA GLU A 192 14.25 -18.02 -16.00
C GLU A 192 13.26 -18.22 -17.17
N ASN A 193 12.59 -19.37 -17.22
CA ASN A 193 11.38 -19.49 -18.04
C ASN A 193 10.30 -18.53 -17.48
N GLY A 194 9.44 -17.98 -18.34
CA GLY A 194 8.43 -16.98 -17.92
C GLY A 194 7.43 -17.50 -16.88
N THR A 195 7.17 -18.80 -16.85
CA THR A 195 6.25 -19.44 -15.89
C THR A 195 6.81 -19.43 -14.46
N ASN A 196 8.11 -19.70 -14.29
CA ASN A 196 8.81 -19.66 -13.01
C ASN A 196 8.75 -18.25 -12.42
N ARG A 197 9.03 -17.26 -13.28
CA ARG A 197 8.99 -15.85 -12.90
C ARG A 197 7.60 -15.42 -12.41
N LEU A 198 6.56 -15.84 -13.12
CA LEU A 198 5.18 -15.52 -12.79
C LEU A 198 4.77 -16.11 -11.43
N CYS A 199 5.11 -17.37 -11.15
CA CYS A 199 4.77 -17.99 -9.86
C CYS A 199 5.45 -17.28 -8.69
N ILE A 200 6.71 -16.84 -8.84
CA ILE A 200 7.42 -16.05 -7.84
C ILE A 200 6.71 -14.70 -7.61
N GLN A 201 6.25 -14.04 -8.68
CA GLN A 201 5.49 -12.79 -8.59
C GLN A 201 4.16 -12.98 -7.84
N TYR A 202 3.44 -14.06 -8.13
CA TYR A 202 2.20 -14.42 -7.42
C TYR A 202 2.43 -14.59 -5.93
N TRP A 203 3.48 -15.30 -5.53
CA TRP A 203 3.87 -15.44 -4.13
C TRP A 203 4.21 -14.09 -3.49
N PHE A 204 5.07 -13.30 -4.15
CA PHE A 204 5.54 -12.03 -3.61
C PHE A 204 4.40 -11.01 -3.40
N TYR A 205 3.37 -11.06 -4.25
CA TYR A 205 2.22 -10.14 -4.20
C TYR A 205 0.94 -10.74 -3.61
N ASP A 206 0.96 -11.97 -3.09
CA ASP A 206 -0.21 -12.62 -2.45
C ASP A 206 -0.81 -11.75 -1.33
N PHE A 207 0.02 -11.22 -0.42
CA PHE A 207 -0.46 -10.32 0.62
C PHE A 207 -1.08 -9.04 0.04
N HIS A 208 -0.49 -8.48 -1.01
CA HIS A 208 -0.93 -7.22 -1.60
C HIS A 208 -2.30 -7.37 -2.25
N LEU A 209 -2.49 -8.43 -3.04
CA LEU A 209 -3.79 -8.77 -3.63
C LEU A 209 -4.84 -9.09 -2.56
N SER A 210 -4.45 -9.81 -1.50
CA SER A 210 -5.32 -10.11 -0.36
C SER A 210 -5.78 -8.86 0.39
N LEU A 211 -4.85 -7.94 0.67
CA LEU A 211 -5.17 -6.67 1.31
C LEU A 211 -6.04 -5.80 0.41
N MET A 212 -5.78 -5.75 -0.90
CA MET A 212 -6.65 -5.06 -1.86
C MET A 212 -8.06 -5.64 -1.89
N ALA A 213 -8.21 -6.96 -1.80
CA ALA A 213 -9.52 -7.62 -1.68
C ALA A 213 -10.23 -7.25 -0.37
N ALA A 214 -9.52 -7.25 0.76
CA ALA A 214 -10.09 -6.83 2.04
C ALA A 214 -10.49 -5.35 2.05
N LEU A 215 -9.73 -4.47 1.40
CA LEU A 215 -10.06 -3.06 1.22
C LEU A 215 -11.31 -2.90 0.34
N ASP A 216 -11.43 -3.66 -0.75
CA ASP A 216 -12.62 -3.64 -1.59
C ASP A 216 -13.86 -4.11 -0.82
N VAL A 217 -13.79 -5.22 -0.08
CA VAL A 217 -14.91 -5.67 0.76
C VAL A 217 -15.31 -4.58 1.77
N THR A 218 -14.34 -3.94 2.41
CA THR A 218 -14.59 -2.84 3.35
C THR A 218 -15.28 -1.67 2.68
N ILE A 219 -14.81 -1.26 1.51
CA ILE A 219 -15.45 -0.19 0.73
C ILE A 219 -16.88 -0.61 0.36
N LEU A 220 -17.06 -1.77 -0.27
CA LEU A 220 -18.35 -2.16 -0.82
C LEU A 220 -19.42 -2.32 0.28
N ASP A 221 -19.03 -2.80 1.47
CA ASP A 221 -19.90 -2.90 2.64
C ASP A 221 -20.32 -1.52 3.16
N ASN A 222 -19.37 -0.61 3.37
CA ASN A 222 -19.66 0.73 3.91
C ASN A 222 -20.52 1.60 2.98
N PHE A 223 -20.45 1.36 1.67
CA PHE A 223 -21.13 2.17 0.66
C PHE A 223 -22.31 1.45 -0.01
N ASN A 224 -22.66 0.24 0.45
CA ASN A 224 -23.74 -0.60 -0.11
C ASN A 224 -23.60 -0.86 -1.62
N LEU A 225 -22.38 -1.13 -2.08
CA LEU A 225 -22.03 -1.29 -3.50
C LEU A 225 -21.79 -2.75 -3.91
N VAL A 226 -22.00 -3.71 -3.01
CA VAL A 226 -21.68 -5.14 -3.24
C VAL A 226 -22.36 -5.69 -4.50
N SER A 227 -23.61 -5.31 -4.76
CA SER A 227 -24.35 -5.75 -5.95
C SER A 227 -23.83 -5.13 -7.25
N GLU A 228 -23.18 -3.98 -7.19
CA GLU A 228 -22.66 -3.27 -8.37
C GLU A 228 -21.29 -3.80 -8.82
N TYR A 229 -20.53 -4.36 -7.88
CA TYR A 229 -19.15 -4.82 -8.07
C TYR A 229 -19.02 -6.29 -7.68
N GLU A 230 -19.63 -7.18 -8.47
CA GLU A 230 -19.68 -8.64 -8.21
C GLU A 230 -18.29 -9.23 -7.91
N TYR A 231 -17.26 -8.76 -8.63
CA TYR A 231 -15.86 -9.22 -8.52
C TYR A 231 -14.91 -8.17 -7.91
N GLY A 232 -15.43 -7.15 -7.24
CA GLY A 232 -14.64 -6.08 -6.63
C GLY A 232 -14.34 -4.92 -7.56
N ILE A 233 -14.10 -3.74 -6.98
CA ILE A 233 -13.81 -2.49 -7.71
C ILE A 233 -12.53 -2.65 -8.54
N PHE A 234 -11.48 -3.24 -7.97
CA PHE A 234 -10.22 -3.43 -8.72
C PHE A 234 -10.37 -4.37 -9.92
N SER A 235 -11.23 -5.39 -9.88
CA SER A 235 -11.48 -6.23 -11.05
C SER A 235 -12.08 -5.41 -12.19
N HIS A 236 -13.10 -4.59 -11.89
CA HIS A 236 -13.73 -3.71 -12.88
C HIS A 236 -12.73 -2.70 -13.45
N VAL A 237 -11.87 -2.13 -12.61
CA VAL A 237 -10.79 -1.23 -13.04
C VAL A 237 -9.80 -1.98 -13.93
N PHE A 238 -9.31 -3.15 -13.52
CA PHE A 238 -8.28 -3.89 -14.26
C PHE A 238 -8.74 -4.38 -15.63
N LYS A 239 -10.05 -4.64 -15.81
CA LYS A 239 -10.67 -4.97 -17.11
C LYS A 239 -10.72 -3.80 -18.09
N LYS A 240 -10.59 -2.55 -17.63
CA LYS A 240 -10.61 -1.40 -18.54
C LYS A 240 -9.37 -1.35 -19.40
N ASP A 241 -9.56 -0.89 -20.63
CA ASP A 241 -8.44 -0.50 -21.49
C ASP A 241 -7.74 0.72 -20.90
N GLY A 242 -6.42 0.80 -21.07
CA GLY A 242 -5.63 1.91 -20.56
C GLY A 242 -4.14 1.61 -20.56
N ALA A 243 -3.33 2.65 -20.80
CA ALA A 243 -1.87 2.53 -20.77
C ALA A 243 -1.31 2.32 -19.35
N THR A 244 -2.06 2.75 -18.34
CA THR A 244 -1.70 2.70 -16.92
C THR A 244 -2.90 2.30 -16.06
N TYR A 245 -2.69 1.79 -14.85
CA TYR A 245 -3.76 1.48 -13.91
C TYR A 245 -4.58 2.72 -13.54
N LEU A 246 -3.95 3.89 -13.39
CA LEU A 246 -4.69 5.14 -13.19
C LEU A 246 -5.59 5.45 -14.40
N SER A 247 -5.10 5.24 -15.63
CA SER A 247 -5.90 5.47 -16.83
C SER A 247 -7.09 4.51 -16.93
N LYS A 248 -6.92 3.27 -16.50
CA LYS A 248 -7.98 2.27 -16.38
C LYS A 248 -9.06 2.72 -15.40
N LEU A 249 -8.66 3.25 -14.25
CA LEU A 249 -9.61 3.83 -13.28
C LEU A 249 -10.34 5.04 -13.85
N LEU A 250 -9.65 5.96 -14.52
CA LEU A 250 -10.28 7.13 -15.13
C LEU A 250 -11.31 6.73 -16.20
N ASN A 251 -11.04 5.66 -16.96
CA ASN A 251 -11.99 5.10 -17.92
C ASN A 251 -13.20 4.45 -17.23
N HIS A 252 -12.97 3.74 -16.11
CA HIS A 252 -14.06 3.23 -15.28
C HIS A 252 -14.99 4.34 -14.78
N LEU A 253 -14.43 5.46 -14.31
CA LEU A 253 -15.22 6.60 -13.84
C LEU A 253 -16.02 7.28 -14.95
N ILE A 254 -15.43 7.41 -16.14
CA ILE A 254 -16.10 7.95 -17.33
C ILE A 254 -17.35 7.15 -17.67
N GLU A 255 -17.24 5.82 -17.70
CA GLU A 255 -18.38 4.97 -17.98
C GLU A 255 -19.42 5.01 -16.86
N LYS A 256 -18.99 4.97 -15.59
CA LYS A 256 -19.92 5.00 -14.45
C LYS A 256 -20.68 6.32 -14.31
N MET A 257 -20.06 7.43 -14.67
CA MET A 257 -20.66 8.77 -14.56
C MET A 257 -21.32 9.25 -15.86
N ASP A 258 -21.30 8.44 -16.93
CA ASP A 258 -21.71 8.85 -18.27
C ASP A 258 -21.05 10.17 -18.73
N PHE A 259 -19.74 10.28 -18.46
CA PHE A 259 -18.94 11.46 -18.80
C PHE A 259 -18.09 11.23 -20.04
N ARG A 260 -17.85 12.29 -20.81
CA ARG A 260 -16.74 12.34 -21.76
C ARG A 260 -15.45 12.76 -21.05
N TYR A 261 -14.29 12.45 -21.63
CA TYR A 261 -12.98 12.90 -21.10
C TYR A 261 -12.93 14.40 -20.82
N CYS A 262 -13.51 15.22 -21.69
CA CYS A 262 -13.56 16.66 -21.50
C CYS A 262 -14.41 17.10 -20.30
N GLN A 263 -15.43 16.32 -19.93
CA GLN A 263 -16.23 16.58 -18.72
C GLN A 263 -15.42 16.21 -17.48
N LEU A 264 -14.78 15.03 -17.47
CA LEU A 264 -13.93 14.62 -16.35
C LEU A 264 -12.75 15.59 -16.13
N ALA A 265 -12.17 16.13 -17.19
CA ALA A 265 -11.06 17.07 -17.12
C ALA A 265 -11.41 18.34 -16.31
N LYS A 266 -12.67 18.79 -16.35
CA LYS A 266 -13.13 20.02 -15.66
C LYS A 266 -12.95 19.96 -14.14
N PHE A 267 -12.88 18.76 -13.58
CA PHE A 267 -12.69 18.58 -12.14
C PHE A 267 -11.22 18.65 -11.71
N ILE A 268 -10.26 18.66 -12.65
CA ILE A 268 -8.83 18.77 -12.31
C ILE A 268 -8.54 20.16 -11.76
N PRO A 269 -8.01 20.27 -10.52
CA PRO A 269 -7.71 21.55 -9.92
C PRO A 269 -6.41 22.10 -10.49
N ILE A 270 -6.49 23.17 -11.28
CA ILE A 270 -5.33 23.92 -11.78
C ILE A 270 -5.25 25.25 -11.04
N LYS A 271 -4.10 25.54 -10.44
CA LYS A 271 -3.83 26.87 -9.88
C LYS A 271 -3.21 27.73 -10.97
N ARG A 272 -3.81 28.89 -11.28
CA ARG A 272 -3.17 29.95 -12.06
C ARG A 272 -2.65 31.00 -11.09
N GLU A 273 -1.36 31.32 -11.16
CA GLU A 273 -0.74 32.31 -10.27
C GLU A 273 -0.69 33.73 -10.84
N ARG A 274 -1.13 33.96 -12.10
CA ARG A 274 -1.38 35.27 -12.73
C ARG A 274 -2.01 35.03 -14.11
N GLU A 275 -2.79 35.99 -14.61
CA GLU A 275 -3.20 36.06 -16.01
C GLU A 275 -2.00 36.54 -16.84
N SER A 276 -1.24 35.63 -17.45
CA SER A 276 -0.25 35.99 -18.47
C SER A 276 -0.88 35.90 -19.87
N GLU A 277 -0.56 36.88 -20.72
CA GLU A 277 -1.17 37.14 -22.04
C GLU A 277 -0.93 36.04 -23.10
N CYS A 278 -0.30 34.92 -22.74
CA CYS A 278 -0.04 33.76 -23.63
C CYS A 278 -0.58 32.44 -23.07
N GLU A 279 -1.66 32.47 -22.29
CA GLU A 279 -2.16 31.29 -21.60
C GLU A 279 -3.09 30.40 -22.44
N THR A 280 -2.66 29.15 -22.63
CA THR A 280 -3.52 27.98 -22.85
C THR A 280 -4.81 28.12 -22.03
N SER A 281 -5.99 27.93 -22.62
CA SER A 281 -7.27 28.12 -21.90
C SER A 281 -7.38 27.19 -20.69
N MET A 282 -8.24 27.52 -19.70
CA MET A 282 -8.37 26.72 -18.47
C MET A 282 -8.75 25.28 -18.83
N PHE A 283 -9.73 25.17 -19.72
CA PHE A 283 -10.16 23.91 -20.28
C PHE A 283 -9.04 23.14 -21.01
N GLU A 284 -8.20 23.81 -21.80
CA GLU A 284 -7.04 23.16 -22.44
C GLU A 284 -6.01 22.67 -21.41
N ALA A 285 -5.73 23.44 -20.36
CA ALA A 285 -4.79 23.04 -19.32
C ALA A 285 -5.29 21.81 -18.55
N GLN A 286 -6.59 21.77 -18.22
CA GLN A 286 -7.27 20.61 -17.63
C GLN A 286 -7.21 19.40 -18.53
N THR A 287 -7.55 19.57 -19.81
CA THR A 287 -7.57 18.47 -20.80
C THR A 287 -6.16 17.92 -21.03
N LYS A 288 -5.16 18.80 -21.13
CA LYS A 288 -3.75 18.42 -21.23
C LYS A 288 -3.30 17.65 -19.99
N THR A 289 -3.64 18.12 -18.79
CA THR A 289 -3.29 17.45 -17.54
C THR A 289 -3.91 16.07 -17.46
N LEU A 290 -5.20 15.92 -17.79
CA LEU A 290 -5.87 14.62 -17.85
C LEU A 290 -5.18 13.68 -18.85
N LYS A 291 -4.79 14.19 -20.03
CA LYS A 291 -4.05 13.41 -21.04
C LYS A 291 -2.70 12.93 -20.51
N GLU A 292 -1.98 13.76 -19.75
CA GLU A 292 -0.71 13.37 -19.13
C GLU A 292 -0.88 12.35 -18.01
N TRP A 293 -1.95 12.43 -17.22
CA TRP A 293 -2.27 11.41 -16.22
C TRP A 293 -2.59 10.07 -16.88
N ARG A 294 -3.40 10.08 -17.95
CA ARG A 294 -3.77 8.88 -18.70
C ARG A 294 -2.60 8.19 -19.39
N SER A 295 -1.60 8.93 -19.84
CA SER A 295 -0.39 8.34 -20.42
C SER A 295 0.64 7.93 -19.36
N GLY A 296 0.39 8.24 -18.09
CA GLY A 296 1.36 8.10 -17.02
C GLY A 296 2.55 9.04 -17.14
N LYS A 297 2.54 10.05 -18.03
CA LYS A 297 3.66 11.01 -18.10
C LYS A 297 3.83 11.76 -16.78
N THR A 298 2.71 12.12 -16.14
CA THR A 298 2.69 12.74 -14.82
C THR A 298 1.65 12.03 -13.95
N HIS A 299 1.81 12.08 -12.62
CA HIS A 299 0.81 11.59 -11.67
C HIS A 299 0.38 12.74 -10.76
N PRO A 300 -0.90 12.81 -10.36
CA PRO A 300 -1.35 13.80 -9.39
C PRO A 300 -0.64 13.63 -8.05
N THR A 301 -0.42 14.74 -7.36
CA THR A 301 -0.07 14.71 -5.93
C THR A 301 -1.28 14.26 -5.11
N ASN A 302 -1.08 13.73 -3.90
CA ASN A 302 -2.19 13.37 -3.01
C ASN A 302 -3.16 14.55 -2.81
N LYS A 303 -2.64 15.77 -2.65
CA LYS A 303 -3.45 16.98 -2.51
C LYS A 303 -4.26 17.31 -3.76
N THR A 304 -3.66 17.14 -4.95
CA THR A 304 -4.36 17.32 -6.23
C THR A 304 -5.45 16.26 -6.41
N LEU A 305 -5.16 15.02 -6.02
CA LEU A 305 -6.08 13.88 -6.16
C LEU A 305 -7.29 14.01 -5.22
N ILE A 306 -7.07 14.40 -3.96
CA ILE A 306 -8.14 14.70 -3.00
C ILE A 306 -9.09 15.76 -3.58
N LYS A 307 -8.54 16.90 -4.01
CA LYS A 307 -9.33 17.98 -4.61
C LYS A 307 -10.04 17.58 -5.90
N PHE A 308 -9.42 16.73 -6.71
CA PHE A 308 -10.06 16.21 -7.92
C PHE A 308 -11.32 15.41 -7.58
N PHE A 309 -11.26 14.52 -6.58
CA PHE A 309 -12.42 13.74 -6.16
C PHE A 309 -13.44 14.55 -5.37
N GLU A 310 -13.02 15.54 -4.57
CA GLU A 310 -13.92 16.53 -3.96
C GLU A 310 -14.71 17.30 -5.02
N ASN A 311 -14.06 17.71 -6.12
CA ASN A 311 -14.70 18.47 -7.19
C ASN A 311 -15.70 17.65 -8.02
N ILE A 312 -15.54 16.32 -8.08
CA ILE A 312 -16.44 15.43 -8.83
C ILE A 312 -17.84 15.36 -8.19
N ASP A 313 -17.97 15.80 -6.94
CA ASP A 313 -19.21 15.96 -6.16
C ASP A 313 -20.20 14.79 -6.35
N THR A 314 -19.90 13.68 -5.68
CA THR A 314 -20.86 12.59 -5.48
C THR A 314 -20.89 12.28 -3.99
N GLU A 315 -22.03 12.53 -3.35
CA GLU A 315 -22.26 12.46 -1.90
C GLU A 315 -21.96 11.08 -1.25
N SER A 316 -21.34 10.12 -1.96
CA SER A 316 -20.98 8.81 -1.40
C SER A 316 -19.77 8.11 -2.03
N TYR A 317 -19.19 8.55 -3.16
CA TYR A 317 -18.18 7.73 -3.89
C TYR A 317 -16.74 8.26 -3.85
N ALA A 318 -16.52 9.51 -3.44
CA ALA A 318 -15.20 10.15 -3.56
C ALA A 318 -14.10 9.47 -2.73
N LEU A 319 -14.39 9.05 -1.49
CA LEU A 319 -13.40 8.45 -0.59
C LEU A 319 -12.99 7.02 -1.00
N PRO A 320 -13.93 6.10 -1.34
CA PRO A 320 -13.64 4.82 -1.98
C PRO A 320 -12.69 4.91 -3.17
N ILE A 321 -13.03 5.79 -4.11
CA ILE A 321 -12.31 5.91 -5.37
C ILE A 321 -10.95 6.57 -5.17
N LEU A 322 -10.80 7.47 -4.19
CA LEU A 322 -9.50 8.03 -3.83
C LEU A 322 -8.50 6.93 -3.42
N LEU A 323 -8.91 5.97 -2.58
CA LEU A 323 -8.04 4.87 -2.18
C LEU A 323 -7.64 3.99 -3.38
N VAL A 324 -8.61 3.65 -4.22
CA VAL A 324 -8.38 2.89 -5.46
C VAL A 324 -7.41 3.62 -6.38
N ALA A 325 -7.55 4.95 -6.51
CA ALA A 325 -6.64 5.78 -7.29
C ALA A 325 -5.22 5.80 -6.72
N MET A 326 -5.07 5.88 -5.40
CA MET A 326 -3.76 5.81 -4.74
C MET A 326 -3.06 4.48 -5.02
N ILE A 327 -3.80 3.36 -4.98
CA ILE A 327 -3.27 2.03 -5.30
C ILE A 327 -2.89 1.94 -6.79
N CYS A 328 -3.75 2.40 -7.70
CA CYS A 328 -3.46 2.45 -9.14
C CYS A 328 -2.17 3.24 -9.45
N ILE A 329 -2.01 4.42 -8.85
CA ILE A 329 -0.78 5.23 -8.97
C ILE A 329 0.43 4.48 -8.41
N GLY A 330 0.26 3.76 -7.30
CA GLY A 330 1.29 2.91 -6.73
C GLY A 330 1.77 1.84 -7.71
N LEU A 331 0.84 1.09 -8.31
CA LEU A 331 1.13 0.10 -9.35
C LEU A 331 1.83 0.72 -10.56
N ASP A 332 1.37 1.88 -11.02
CA ASP A 332 1.99 2.62 -12.13
C ASP A 332 3.43 3.06 -11.83
N LYS A 333 3.72 3.43 -10.57
CA LYS A 333 5.08 3.73 -10.13
C LYS A 333 5.95 2.47 -10.08
N ARG A 334 5.39 1.34 -9.64
CA ARG A 334 6.11 0.05 -9.61
C ARG A 334 6.50 -0.41 -11.01
N LEU A 335 5.63 -0.28 -12.00
CA LEU A 335 5.96 -0.58 -13.40
C LEU A 335 7.09 0.28 -13.98
N LYS A 336 7.34 1.45 -13.41
CA LYS A 336 8.46 2.34 -13.79
C LYS A 336 9.74 2.07 -13.02
N ASP A 337 9.72 1.22 -11.99
CA ASP A 337 10.91 0.84 -11.24
C ASP A 337 11.84 0.03 -12.17
N PRO A 338 13.11 0.45 -12.36
CA PRO A 338 14.07 -0.30 -13.18
C PRO A 338 14.20 -1.77 -12.78
N LYS A 339 13.95 -2.11 -11.51
CA LYS A 339 13.98 -3.48 -11.01
C LYS A 339 12.80 -4.33 -11.48
N ILE A 340 11.66 -3.70 -11.76
CA ILE A 340 10.45 -4.36 -12.24
C ILE A 340 10.38 -4.38 -13.76
N LYS A 341 11.13 -3.52 -14.45
CA LYS A 341 11.15 -3.49 -15.93
C LYS A 341 11.33 -4.88 -16.59
N PRO A 342 12.23 -5.78 -16.12
CA PRO A 342 12.35 -7.14 -16.67
C PRO A 342 11.15 -8.07 -16.39
N TRP A 343 10.26 -7.67 -15.49
CA TRP A 343 9.14 -8.45 -14.94
C TRP A 343 7.78 -7.81 -15.26
N THR A 344 7.74 -6.95 -16.29
CA THR A 344 6.56 -6.10 -16.58
C THR A 344 5.34 -6.92 -16.92
N GLU A 345 5.49 -7.96 -17.75
CA GLU A 345 4.40 -8.83 -18.18
C GLU A 345 3.85 -9.66 -17.02
N GLU A 346 4.73 -10.20 -16.18
CA GLU A 346 4.36 -10.97 -15.00
C GLU A 346 3.70 -10.08 -13.93
N PHE A 347 4.19 -8.86 -13.76
CA PHE A 347 3.57 -7.88 -12.87
C PHE A 347 2.15 -7.53 -13.35
N GLN A 348 1.97 -7.26 -14.64
CA GLN A 348 0.66 -6.98 -15.23
C GLN A 348 -0.29 -8.17 -15.13
N SER A 349 0.23 -9.39 -15.32
CA SER A 349 -0.53 -10.64 -15.14
C SER A 349 -0.93 -10.87 -13.69
N THR A 350 -0.08 -10.48 -12.74
CA THR A 350 -0.36 -10.57 -11.29
C THR A 350 -1.46 -9.59 -10.88
N PHE A 351 -1.39 -8.35 -11.35
CA PHE A 351 -2.41 -7.32 -11.14
C PHE A 351 -3.36 -7.25 -12.34
N SER A 352 -3.94 -8.40 -12.68
CA SER A 352 -4.97 -8.58 -13.72
C SER A 352 -6.35 -8.78 -13.09
N ALA A 353 -7.41 -8.61 -13.87
CA ALA A 353 -8.78 -8.78 -13.37
C ALA A 353 -9.08 -10.23 -13.01
N GLU A 354 -8.54 -11.16 -13.79
CA GLU A 354 -8.70 -12.61 -13.66
C GLU A 354 -8.04 -13.10 -12.37
N ARG A 355 -6.78 -12.71 -12.14
CA ARG A 355 -6.07 -13.08 -10.90
C ARG A 355 -6.71 -12.44 -9.68
N TYR A 356 -7.04 -11.16 -9.75
CA TYR A 356 -7.63 -10.43 -8.63
C TYR A 356 -9.00 -10.99 -8.19
N ALA A 357 -9.84 -11.43 -9.14
CA ALA A 357 -11.16 -11.98 -8.84
C ALA A 357 -11.10 -13.19 -7.88
N ILE A 358 -10.04 -14.02 -7.96
CA ILE A 358 -9.82 -15.15 -7.05
C ILE A 358 -9.67 -14.65 -5.60
N TYR A 359 -8.90 -13.59 -5.39
CA TYR A 359 -8.67 -13.00 -4.07
C TYR A 359 -9.94 -12.34 -3.53
N PHE A 360 -10.63 -11.58 -4.38
CA PHE A 360 -11.87 -10.92 -4.00
C PHE A 360 -12.94 -11.94 -3.58
N GLU A 361 -13.22 -12.95 -4.39
CA GLU A 361 -14.21 -13.99 -4.08
C GLU A 361 -13.86 -14.76 -2.80
N HIS A 362 -12.57 -15.05 -2.57
CA HIS A 362 -12.15 -15.67 -1.32
C HIS A 362 -12.50 -14.78 -0.11
N PHE A 363 -12.08 -13.51 -0.11
CA PHE A 363 -12.26 -12.64 1.07
C PHE A 363 -13.67 -12.11 1.24
N LYS A 364 -14.44 -11.95 0.17
CA LYS A 364 -15.87 -11.63 0.20
C LYS A 364 -16.66 -12.65 1.03
N ASN A 365 -16.32 -13.94 0.91
CA ASN A 365 -16.92 -15.02 1.69
C ASN A 365 -16.24 -15.20 3.06
N LYS A 366 -14.90 -15.11 3.10
CA LYS A 366 -14.14 -15.44 4.31
C LYS A 366 -14.23 -14.41 5.42
N LEU A 367 -14.25 -13.11 5.09
CA LEU A 367 -14.23 -12.05 6.11
C LEU A 367 -15.51 -12.00 6.97
N PRO A 368 -16.72 -12.18 6.41
CA PRO A 368 -17.92 -12.35 7.23
C PRO A 368 -17.84 -13.52 8.22
N GLU A 369 -17.30 -14.67 7.81
CA GLU A 369 -17.12 -15.83 8.71
C GLU A 369 -16.16 -15.54 9.87
N LEU A 370 -15.11 -14.76 9.62
CA LEU A 370 -14.12 -14.39 10.63
C LEU A 370 -14.63 -13.33 11.61
N ALA A 371 -15.70 -12.62 11.25
CA ALA A 371 -16.33 -11.59 12.06
C ALA A 371 -17.52 -12.10 12.89
N ALA A 372 -18.07 -13.27 12.53
CA ALA A 372 -19.11 -13.98 13.26
C ALA A 372 -18.53 -14.73 14.47
#